data_AF-A0A3D5PX04-F1
#
_entry.id   AF-A0A3D5PX04-F1
#
_cell.length_a   1.000
_cell.length_b   1.000
_cell.length_c   1.000
_cell.angle_alpha   90.00
_cell.angle_beta   90.00
_cell.angle_gamma   90.00
#
_symmetry.space_group_name_H-M   'P 1'
#
loop_
_entity.id
_entity.type
_entity.pdbx_description
1 polymer ?
#
loop_
_entity_poly.entity_id
_entity_poly.type
_entity_poly.pdbx_seq_one_letter_code
_entity_poly.pdbx_strand_id
1 'polypeptide(L)'
;MFNLPDKYVEIDGFRIPADKAEEYKRIRDRMIKEAEKFFRTFCEVVKREKLVDLLGEGIVGYSSTGEMLARISLDPFELSAMNVALQRKKIKEYMLATNGYDDDDYKQLLKEFDERKAKKQ
;
A
#
# COMPACT_ATOMS: atom_id res chain seq x y z
N MET A 1 -36.12 21.06 13.07
CA MET A 1 -35.47 20.22 12.05
C MET A 1 -34.60 19.21 12.78
N PHE A 2 -34.90 17.91 12.65
CA PHE A 2 -33.97 16.87 13.10
C PHE A 2 -32.87 16.77 12.05
N ASN A 3 -31.65 17.20 12.37
CA ASN A 3 -30.49 16.88 11.53
C ASN A 3 -30.24 15.38 11.68
N LEU A 4 -30.63 14.62 10.65
CA LEU A 4 -30.15 13.25 10.51
C LEU A 4 -28.63 13.32 10.37
N PRO A 5 -27.85 12.54 11.15
CA PRO A 5 -26.41 12.49 10.96
C PRO A 5 -26.09 12.10 9.51
N ASP A 6 -25.09 12.75 8.93
CA ASP A 6 -24.67 12.48 7.55
C ASP A 6 -24.38 10.98 7.39
N LYS A 7 -25.04 10.34 6.42
CA LYS A 7 -24.88 8.91 6.15
C LYS A 7 -23.46 8.55 5.71
N TYR A 8 -22.71 9.54 5.21
CA TYR A 8 -21.36 9.38 4.67
C TYR A 8 -20.48 10.55 5.10
N VAL A 9 -19.19 10.27 5.23
CA VAL A 9 -18.13 11.27 5.45
C VAL A 9 -17.08 11.13 4.36
N GLU A 10 -16.45 12.24 3.97
CA GLU A 10 -15.32 12.22 3.03
C GLU A 10 -14.00 12.00 3.78
N ILE A 11 -13.26 10.97 3.40
CA ILE A 11 -11.95 10.63 3.96
C ILE A 11 -11.02 10.27 2.80
N ASP A 12 -9.86 10.92 2.71
CA ASP A 12 -8.86 10.71 1.65
C ASP A 12 -9.41 10.85 0.21
N GLY A 13 -10.49 11.61 0.02
CA GLY A 13 -11.17 11.76 -1.27
C GLY A 13 -12.24 10.70 -1.58
N PHE A 14 -12.54 9.81 -0.63
CA PHE A 14 -13.55 8.76 -0.76
C PHE A 14 -14.76 9.02 0.14
N ARG A 15 -15.95 8.67 -0.34
CA ARG A 15 -17.19 8.72 0.47
C ARG A 15 -17.34 7.42 1.25
N ILE A 16 -17.15 7.49 2.56
CA ILE A 16 -17.19 6.35 3.48
C ILE A 16 -18.45 6.44 4.35
N PRO A 17 -19.19 5.34 4.59
CA PRO A 17 -20.28 5.34 5.56
C PRO A 17 -19.80 5.84 6.93
N ALA A 18 -20.54 6.76 7.54
CA ALA A 18 -20.10 7.43 8.77
C ALA A 18 -19.85 6.47 9.94
N ASP A 19 -20.62 5.38 10.01
CA ASP A 19 -20.47 4.28 10.98
C ASP A 19 -19.21 3.43 10.77
N LYS A 20 -18.62 3.46 9.56
CA LYS A 20 -17.39 2.72 9.20
C LYS A 20 -16.14 3.59 9.15
N ALA A 21 -16.27 4.90 9.35
CA ALA A 21 -15.17 5.86 9.23
C ALA A 21 -13.95 5.50 10.10
N GLU A 22 -14.20 5.13 11.36
CA GLU A 22 -13.12 4.77 12.29
C GLU A 22 -12.47 3.43 11.98
N GLU A 23 -13.26 2.44 11.51
CA GLU A 23 -12.72 1.17 11.03
C GLU A 23 -11.85 1.37 9.80
N TYR A 24 -12.32 2.17 8.84
CA TYR A 24 -11.57 2.53 7.63
C TYR A 24 -10.20 3.14 7.97
N LYS A 25 -10.16 4.14 8.87
CA LYS A 25 -8.89 4.77 9.29
C LYS A 25 -7.95 3.75 9.93
N ARG A 26 -8.46 2.88 10.81
CA ARG A 26 -7.64 1.84 11.48
C ARG A 26 -7.07 0.84 10.47
N ILE A 27 -7.87 0.39 9.51
CA ILE A 27 -7.42 -0.51 8.46
C ILE A 27 -6.37 0.19 7.60
N ARG A 28 -6.63 1.41 7.13
CA ARG A 28 -5.70 2.23 6.34
C ARG A 28 -4.35 2.37 7.04
N ASP A 29 -4.34 2.82 8.28
CA ASP A 29 -3.11 3.07 9.04
C ASP A 29 -2.32 1.77 9.30
N ARG A 30 -3.03 0.64 9.45
CA ARG A 30 -2.39 -0.68 9.55
C ARG A 30 -1.80 -1.12 8.21
N MET A 31 -2.54 -0.99 7.11
CA MET A 31 -2.07 -1.39 5.78
C MET A 31 -0.87 -0.56 5.32
N ILE A 32 -0.84 0.75 5.63
CA ILE A 32 0.32 1.61 5.39
C ILE A 32 1.57 1.01 6.05
N LYS A 33 1.49 0.64 7.34
CA LYS A 33 2.63 0.06 8.07
C LYS A 33 3.08 -1.27 7.48
N GLU A 34 2.15 -2.14 7.10
CA GLU A 34 2.49 -3.42 6.48
C GLU A 34 3.15 -3.22 5.11
N ALA A 35 2.61 -2.31 4.27
CA ALA A 35 3.15 -1.98 2.96
C ALA A 35 4.56 -1.38 3.07
N GLU A 36 4.74 -0.37 3.94
CA GLU A 36 6.04 0.24 4.17
C GLU A 36 7.08 -0.77 4.66
N LYS A 37 6.70 -1.63 5.60
CA LYS A 37 7.58 -2.67 6.13
C LYS A 37 8.00 -3.64 5.04
N PHE A 38 7.07 -4.06 4.19
CA PHE A 38 7.37 -5.01 3.12
C PHE A 38 8.18 -4.39 2.00
N PHE A 39 7.81 -3.21 1.50
CA PHE A 39 8.53 -2.56 0.40
C PHE A 39 9.96 -2.21 0.78
N ARG A 40 10.22 -1.86 2.05
CA ARG A 40 11.59 -1.63 2.56
C ARG A 40 12.51 -2.85 2.50
N THR A 41 11.99 -4.06 2.21
CA THR A 41 12.86 -5.23 2.02
C THR A 41 13.52 -5.25 0.65
N PHE A 42 13.00 -4.52 -0.34
CA PHE A 42 13.53 -4.52 -1.72
C PHE A 42 13.57 -3.14 -2.40
N CYS A 43 13.03 -2.10 -1.76
CA CYS A 43 13.08 -0.71 -2.22
C CYS A 43 13.95 0.15 -1.29
N GLU A 44 14.78 1.03 -1.86
CA GLU A 44 15.62 1.96 -1.09
C GLU A 44 14.83 3.16 -0.56
N VAL A 45 13.81 3.62 -1.29
CA VAL A 45 12.94 4.72 -0.87
C VAL A 45 11.50 4.24 -0.87
N VAL A 46 10.80 4.45 0.23
CA VAL A 46 9.36 4.16 0.34
C VAL A 46 8.66 5.40 0.86
N LYS A 47 7.64 5.88 0.15
CA LYS A 47 6.90 7.09 0.49
C LYS A 47 5.41 6.94 0.18
N ARG A 48 4.60 7.74 0.88
CA ARG A 48 3.19 7.94 0.57
C ARG A 48 3.05 9.10 -0.42
N GLU A 49 2.35 8.90 -1.51
CA GLU A 49 2.13 9.94 -2.52
C GLU A 49 0.89 9.69 -3.38
N LYS A 50 0.47 10.72 -4.13
CA LYS A 50 -0.64 10.60 -5.08
C LYS A 50 -0.24 9.72 -6.26
N LEU A 51 -1.12 8.78 -6.61
CA LEU A 51 -0.96 7.96 -7.81
C LEU A 51 -1.63 8.70 -8.99
N VAL A 52 -0.88 8.94 -10.06
CA VAL A 52 -1.36 9.80 -11.18
C VAL A 52 -2.53 9.20 -11.95
N ASP A 53 -2.68 7.89 -11.89
CA ASP A 53 -3.67 7.07 -12.60
C ASP A 53 -4.84 6.62 -11.71
N LEU A 54 -4.79 6.90 -10.40
CA LEU A 54 -5.81 6.47 -9.43
C LEU A 54 -6.29 7.63 -8.56
N LEU A 55 -7.51 7.52 -8.05
CA LEU A 55 -8.00 8.45 -7.04
C LEU A 55 -7.29 8.16 -5.72
N GLY A 56 -6.78 9.21 -5.06
CA GLY A 56 -6.19 9.12 -3.73
C GLY A 56 -4.67 8.91 -3.74
N GLU A 57 -4.17 8.37 -2.64
CA GLU A 57 -2.74 8.16 -2.40
C GLU A 57 -2.42 6.67 -2.36
N GLY A 58 -1.14 6.35 -2.55
CA GLY A 58 -0.58 5.02 -2.41
C GLY A 58 0.71 5.02 -1.61
N ILE A 59 1.14 3.84 -1.18
CA ILE A 59 2.52 3.62 -0.75
C ILE A 59 3.30 3.16 -1.97
N VAL A 60 4.42 3.82 -2.26
CA VAL A 60 5.23 3.59 -3.45
C VAL A 60 6.68 3.36 -3.04
N GLY A 61 7.25 2.28 -3.55
CA GLY A 61 8.63 1.87 -3.38
C GLY A 61 9.45 2.17 -4.64
N TYR A 62 10.63 2.74 -4.44
CA TYR A 62 11.55 3.14 -5.49
C TYR A 62 12.93 2.55 -5.29
N SER A 63 13.61 2.33 -6.41
CA SER A 63 15.03 2.06 -6.44
C SER A 63 15.85 3.31 -6.06
N SER A 64 17.15 3.14 -5.81
CA SER A 64 18.04 4.28 -5.59
C SER A 64 18.16 5.25 -6.76
N THR A 65 17.81 4.83 -7.98
CA THR A 65 17.86 5.68 -9.18
C THR A 65 16.54 6.41 -9.44
N GLY A 66 15.51 6.17 -8.61
CA GLY A 66 14.18 6.75 -8.76
C GLY A 66 13.24 5.93 -9.66
N GLU A 67 13.63 4.71 -10.05
CA GLU A 67 12.72 3.77 -10.72
C GLU A 67 11.66 3.27 -9.73
N MET A 68 10.39 3.28 -10.13
CA MET A 68 9.31 2.74 -9.31
C MET A 68 9.33 1.21 -9.36
N LEU A 69 9.54 0.56 -8.22
CA LEU A 69 9.62 -0.89 -8.11
C LEU A 69 8.35 -1.54 -7.57
N ALA A 70 7.55 -0.82 -6.80
CA ALA A 70 6.27 -1.34 -6.34
C ALA A 70 5.37 -0.21 -5.89
N ARG A 71 4.06 -0.44 -5.94
CA ARG A 71 3.06 0.44 -5.37
C ARG A 71 1.87 -0.33 -4.83
N ILE A 72 1.14 0.29 -3.92
CA ILE A 72 -0.16 -0.20 -3.46
C ILE A 72 -1.07 1.01 -3.22
N SER A 73 -2.29 0.95 -3.75
CA SER A 73 -3.29 2.00 -3.54
C SER A 73 -3.80 1.96 -2.09
N LEU A 74 -4.13 3.13 -1.53
CA LEU A 74 -4.79 3.25 -0.23
C LEU A 74 -6.30 3.53 -0.39
N ASP A 75 -6.88 3.19 -1.55
CA ASP A 75 -8.32 3.27 -1.73
C ASP A 75 -9.07 2.23 -0.89
N PRO A 76 -10.37 2.45 -0.61
CA PRO A 76 -11.13 1.55 0.26
C PRO A 76 -11.25 0.10 -0.23
N PHE A 77 -11.24 -0.13 -1.54
CA PHE A 77 -11.33 -1.49 -2.09
C PHE A 77 -10.02 -2.23 -1.89
N GLU A 78 -8.89 -1.58 -2.22
CA GLU A 78 -7.56 -2.13 -2.02
C GLU A 78 -7.31 -2.43 -0.54
N LEU A 79 -7.61 -1.48 0.34
CA LEU A 79 -7.49 -1.65 1.80
C LEU A 79 -8.31 -2.82 2.34
N SER A 80 -9.53 -3.02 1.82
CA SER A 80 -10.39 -4.14 2.20
C SER A 80 -9.77 -5.48 1.77
N ALA A 81 -9.29 -5.57 0.52
CA ALA A 81 -8.65 -6.77 0.00
C ALA A 81 -7.35 -7.11 0.76
N MET A 82 -6.52 -6.10 1.03
CA MET A 82 -5.33 -6.24 1.86
C MET A 82 -5.67 -6.72 3.28
N ASN A 83 -6.72 -6.18 3.92
CA ASN A 83 -7.12 -6.62 5.25
C ASN A 83 -7.54 -8.10 5.27
N VAL A 84 -8.27 -8.56 4.24
CA VAL A 84 -8.60 -9.99 4.07
C VAL A 84 -7.34 -10.84 3.86
N ALA A 85 -6.41 -10.38 3.01
CA ALA A 85 -5.15 -11.07 2.79
C ALA A 85 -4.32 -11.17 4.09
N LEU A 86 -4.30 -10.11 4.89
CA LEU A 86 -3.63 -10.08 6.19
C LEU A 86 -4.25 -11.08 7.18
N GLN A 87 -5.58 -11.14 7.28
CA GLN A 87 -6.28 -12.13 8.11
C GLN A 87 -5.96 -13.58 7.68
N ARG A 88 -5.71 -13.79 6.38
CA ARG A 88 -5.32 -15.09 5.81
C ARG A 88 -3.81 -15.35 5.86
N LYS A 89 -3.02 -14.45 6.44
CA LYS A 89 -1.55 -14.49 6.47
C LYS A 89 -0.90 -14.53 5.08
N LYS A 90 -1.54 -13.92 4.08
CA LYS A 90 -1.11 -13.87 2.67
C LYS A 90 -0.85 -12.45 2.17
N ILE A 91 -0.53 -11.51 3.08
CA ILE A 91 -0.44 -10.09 2.74
C ILE A 91 0.73 -9.80 1.78
N LYS A 92 1.85 -10.51 1.90
CA LYS A 92 3.04 -10.29 1.07
C LYS A 92 2.78 -10.79 -0.35
N GLU A 93 2.23 -11.99 -0.46
CA GLU A 93 1.83 -12.63 -1.71
C GLU A 93 0.79 -11.77 -2.44
N TYR A 94 -0.15 -11.18 -1.69
CA TYR A 94 -1.09 -10.22 -2.24
C TYR A 94 -0.38 -8.98 -2.81
N MET A 95 0.50 -8.33 -2.03
CA MET A 95 1.23 -7.14 -2.49
C MET A 95 2.16 -7.41 -3.68
N LEU A 96 2.75 -8.61 -3.78
CA LEU A 96 3.53 -9.02 -4.94
C LEU A 96 2.63 -9.18 -6.17
N ALA A 97 1.54 -9.92 -6.03
CA ALA A 97 0.60 -10.17 -7.12
C ALA A 97 -0.03 -8.88 -7.67
N THR A 98 -0.35 -7.89 -6.82
CA THR A 98 -0.89 -6.60 -7.28
C THR A 98 0.12 -5.79 -8.10
N ASN A 99 1.42 -6.07 -7.94
CA ASN A 99 2.50 -5.47 -8.73
C ASN A 99 2.93 -6.36 -9.91
N GLY A 100 2.22 -7.47 -10.15
CA GLY A 100 2.52 -8.40 -11.22
C GLY A 100 3.72 -9.30 -10.96
N TYR A 101 4.16 -9.43 -9.70
CA TYR A 101 5.30 -10.25 -9.31
C TYR A 101 4.89 -11.64 -8.86
N ASP A 102 5.66 -12.63 -9.32
CA ASP A 102 5.69 -13.96 -8.74
C ASP A 102 6.87 -14.12 -7.75
N ASP A 103 7.07 -15.36 -7.27
CA ASP A 103 8.12 -15.67 -6.30
C ASP A 103 9.54 -15.52 -6.88
N ASP A 104 9.72 -15.73 -8.18
CA ASP A 104 11.03 -15.61 -8.84
C ASP A 104 11.36 -14.13 -9.10
N ASP A 105 10.37 -13.34 -9.50
CA ASP A 105 10.50 -11.87 -9.57
C ASP A 105 10.91 -11.29 -8.20
N TYR A 106 10.28 -11.76 -7.12
CA TYR A 106 10.62 -11.29 -5.78
C TYR A 106 12.05 -11.63 -5.36
N LYS A 107 12.53 -12.85 -5.66
CA LYS A 107 13.93 -13.23 -5.41
C LYS A 107 14.89 -12.34 -6.19
N GLN A 108 14.56 -12.02 -7.43
CA GLN A 108 15.36 -11.13 -8.26
C GLN A 108 15.40 -9.71 -7.66
N LEU A 109 14.26 -9.15 -7.24
CA LEU A 109 14.20 -7.85 -6.57
C LEU A 109 15.08 -7.79 -5.31
N LEU A 110 15.07 -8.86 -4.49
CA LEU A 110 15.92 -8.95 -3.29
C LEU A 110 17.41 -8.97 -3.66
N LYS A 111 17.79 -9.78 -4.64
CA LYS A 111 19.18 -9.86 -5.12
C LYS A 111 19.68 -8.50 -5.61
N GLU A 112 18.89 -7.83 -6.44
CA GLU A 112 19.29 -6.52 -6.96
C GLU A 112 19.35 -5.46 -5.87
N PHE A 113 18.49 -5.52 -4.86
CA PHE A 113 18.54 -4.63 -3.71
C PHE A 113 19.85 -4.80 -2.93
N ASP A 114 20.28 -6.04 -2.69
CA ASP A 114 21.55 -6.33 -2.04
C ASP A 114 22.75 -5.84 -2.89
N GLU A 115 22.71 -6.04 -4.21
CA GLU A 115 23.72 -5.52 -5.13
C GLU A 115 23.80 -3.98 -5.13
N ARG A 116 22.64 -3.30 -5.13
CA ARG A 116 22.55 -1.83 -5.05
C ARG A 116 23.07 -1.31 -3.71
N LYS A 117 22.81 -2.01 -2.61
CA LYS A 117 23.38 -1.68 -1.29
C LYS A 117 24.89 -1.86 -1.24
N ALA A 118 25.41 -2.96 -1.79
CA ALA A 118 26.84 -3.24 -1.80
C ALA A 118 27.63 -2.19 -2.62
N LYS A 119 27.07 -1.70 -3.73
CA LYS A 119 27.68 -0.64 -4.57
C LYS A 119 27.71 0.75 -3.91
N LYS A 120 26.96 0.96 -2.83
CA LYS A 120 26.90 2.23 -2.08
C LYS A 120 27.84 2.27 -0.88
N GLN A 121 28.49 1.15 -0.52
CA GLN A 121 29.53 1.05 0.50
C GLN A 121 30.90 1.23 -0.13
#